data_AF-A0A7D5YTC9-F1
#
_entry.id   AF-A0A7D5YTC9-F1
#
_cell.length_a   1.000
_cell.length_b   1.000
_cell.length_c   1.000
_cell.angle_alpha   90.00
_cell.angle_beta   90.00
_cell.angle_gamma   90.00
#
_symmetry.space_group_name_H-M   'P 1'
#
loop_
_entity.id
_entity.type
_entity.pdbx_description
1 polymer ?
#
loop_
_entity_poly.entity_id
_entity_poly.type
_entity_poly.pdbx_seq_one_letter_code
_entity_poly.pdbx_strand_id
1 'polypeptide(L)'
;MALINLFLGLLVIPPTIFAAAPYGNVLASDVARTYIDDIEKYFKIAPDNPPAYKLRYVTEPTCFAYWGSCDTTYFHLKNTFVNGTAKAFYVPYTEYENANVFSEKSQMTITQSTAIVLGTSKGWNAAAKWTVSGDARGQKAALEVSGGYSSTTTGTTTTTKTVSTHAECRYGYICEIQTWTFHVLIDGMCKTRPYLNCGSEKDACKRRDRIRCKQQRTYIDKFCNHHRLSTMTPCSASMVVRNAAGEPFTTLALVSSRINSDGIPATAKRDNLEDLIVEILN
;
A
#
# COMPACT_ATOMS: atom_id res chain seq x y z
N MET A 1 32.91 -34.59 16.66
CA MET A 1 33.28 -33.72 15.52
C MET A 1 32.63 -34.28 14.27
N ALA A 2 31.57 -33.65 13.79
CA ALA A 2 30.96 -33.99 12.50
C ALA A 2 30.55 -32.66 11.84
N LEU A 3 31.30 -32.28 10.81
CA LEU A 3 31.07 -31.08 9.99
C LEU A 3 30.06 -31.44 8.90
N ILE A 4 28.84 -30.93 9.01
CA ILE A 4 27.83 -31.00 7.95
C ILE A 4 28.02 -29.78 7.07
N ASN A 5 28.58 -29.98 5.87
CA ASN A 5 28.66 -28.98 4.81
C ASN A 5 27.26 -28.76 4.23
N LEU A 6 26.62 -27.65 4.60
CA LEU A 6 25.39 -27.18 3.95
C LEU A 6 25.79 -26.33 2.72
N PHE A 7 25.72 -26.93 1.53
CA PHE A 7 25.81 -26.19 0.28
C PHE A 7 24.51 -25.38 0.09
N LEU A 8 24.55 -24.08 0.36
CA LEU A 8 23.53 -23.13 -0.11
C LEU A 8 23.73 -22.94 -1.62
N GLY A 9 22.93 -23.64 -2.42
CA GLY A 9 22.75 -23.34 -3.83
C GLY A 9 22.00 -22.02 -3.97
N LEU A 10 22.72 -20.95 -4.30
CA LEU A 10 22.15 -19.68 -4.76
C LEU A 10 21.45 -19.92 -6.11
N LEU A 11 20.13 -20.01 -6.06
CA LEU A 11 19.30 -20.09 -7.25
C LEU A 11 19.18 -18.67 -7.83
N VAL A 12 20.04 -18.36 -8.80
CA VAL A 12 19.98 -17.12 -9.58
C VAL A 12 18.75 -17.23 -10.47
N ILE A 13 17.65 -16.59 -10.05
CA ILE A 13 16.45 -16.46 -10.88
C ILE A 13 16.78 -15.42 -11.95
N PRO A 14 16.73 -15.75 -13.25
CA PRO A 14 16.91 -14.76 -14.31
C PRO A 14 15.83 -13.68 -14.18
N PRO A 15 16.16 -12.40 -14.38
CA PRO A 15 15.15 -11.35 -14.41
C PRO A 15 14.12 -11.72 -15.48
N THR A 16 12.87 -11.90 -15.07
CA THR A 16 11.77 -12.13 -16.00
C THR A 16 11.64 -10.89 -16.88
N ILE A 17 12.13 -11.02 -18.11
CA ILE A 17 11.94 -10.04 -19.16
C ILE A 17 10.44 -10.04 -19.45
N PHE A 18 9.74 -9.01 -18.99
CA PHE A 18 8.39 -8.71 -19.49
C PHE A 18 8.56 -8.37 -20.97
N ALA A 19 8.15 -9.29 -21.85
CA ALA A 19 8.11 -9.01 -23.28
C ALA A 19 7.13 -7.85 -23.49
N ALA A 20 7.66 -6.71 -23.94
CA ALA A 20 6.85 -5.56 -24.33
C ALA A 20 6.00 -5.96 -25.55
N ALA A 21 4.75 -6.32 -25.31
CA ALA A 21 3.77 -6.33 -26.40
C ALA A 21 3.63 -4.87 -26.87
N PRO A 22 3.67 -4.60 -28.19
CA PRO A 22 3.36 -3.27 -28.70
C PRO A 22 1.89 -2.99 -28.36
N TYR A 23 1.66 -2.23 -27.30
CA TYR A 23 0.32 -1.80 -26.91
C TYR A 23 -0.15 -0.77 -27.95
N GLY A 24 -0.90 -1.23 -28.95
CA GLY A 24 -1.59 -0.34 -29.88
C GLY A 24 -2.50 0.61 -29.10
N ASN A 25 -2.50 1.91 -29.45
CA ASN A 25 -3.24 3.02 -28.83
C ASN A 25 -4.27 2.61 -27.75
N VAL A 26 -3.83 2.30 -26.53
CA VAL A 26 -4.72 2.07 -25.39
C VAL A 26 -4.85 3.40 -24.65
N LEU A 27 -6.06 3.76 -24.24
CA LEU A 27 -6.27 4.97 -23.45
C LEU A 27 -5.64 4.80 -22.06
N ALA A 28 -5.13 5.91 -21.51
CA ALA A 28 -4.68 6.06 -20.12
C ALA A 28 -5.54 5.35 -19.10
N SER A 29 -6.84 5.60 -19.26
CA SER A 29 -7.86 5.10 -18.37
C SER A 29 -7.87 3.60 -18.34
N ASP A 30 -7.64 2.93 -19.47
CA ASP A 30 -7.92 1.51 -19.60
C ASP A 30 -6.79 0.70 -18.99
N VAL A 31 -5.54 1.16 -19.14
CA VAL A 31 -4.40 0.51 -18.49
C VAL A 31 -4.40 0.76 -16.98
N ALA A 32 -4.60 2.00 -16.54
CA ALA A 32 -4.72 2.30 -15.12
C ALA A 32 -5.88 1.54 -14.48
N ARG A 33 -7.03 1.47 -15.17
CA ARG A 33 -8.19 0.68 -14.74
C ARG A 33 -7.87 -0.79 -14.65
N THR A 34 -7.11 -1.36 -15.59
CA THR A 34 -6.72 -2.78 -15.49
C THR A 34 -5.99 -3.07 -14.18
N TYR A 35 -5.01 -2.23 -13.81
CA TYR A 35 -4.31 -2.38 -12.52
C TYR A 35 -5.23 -2.15 -11.32
N ILE A 36 -6.07 -1.12 -11.38
CA ILE A 36 -7.05 -0.80 -10.32
C ILE A 36 -8.03 -1.97 -10.12
N ASP A 37 -8.64 -2.45 -11.20
CA ASP A 37 -9.62 -3.53 -11.21
C ASP A 37 -8.99 -4.82 -10.69
N ASP A 38 -7.74 -5.13 -11.07
CA ASP A 38 -7.01 -6.28 -10.56
C ASP A 38 -6.71 -6.13 -9.06
N ILE A 39 -6.23 -4.97 -8.61
CA ILE A 39 -6.00 -4.68 -7.18
C ILE A 39 -7.30 -4.86 -6.38
N GLU A 40 -8.42 -4.33 -6.86
CA GLU A 40 -9.73 -4.44 -6.21
C GLU A 40 -10.29 -5.87 -6.23
N LYS A 41 -10.21 -6.56 -7.37
CA LYS A 41 -10.71 -7.93 -7.56
C LYS A 41 -9.98 -8.95 -6.69
N TYR A 42 -8.66 -8.80 -6.54
CA TYR A 42 -7.83 -9.75 -5.79
C TYR A 42 -7.58 -9.31 -4.35
N PHE A 43 -8.18 -8.21 -3.90
CA PHE A 43 -8.09 -7.74 -2.53
C PHE A 43 -8.62 -8.77 -1.52
N LYS A 44 -7.75 -9.17 -0.59
CA LYS A 44 -8.12 -9.97 0.57
C LYS A 44 -7.45 -9.43 1.82
N ILE A 45 -8.22 -9.38 2.90
CA ILE A 45 -7.70 -9.11 4.25
C ILE A 45 -7.16 -10.43 4.80
N ALA A 46 -5.90 -10.43 5.24
CA ALA A 46 -5.31 -11.60 5.87
C ALA A 46 -6.09 -11.95 7.16
N PRO A 47 -6.73 -13.14 7.25
CA PRO A 47 -7.56 -13.48 8.40
C PRO A 47 -6.73 -13.65 9.67
N ASP A 48 -5.49 -14.14 9.54
CA ASP A 48 -4.60 -14.44 10.66
C ASP A 48 -3.90 -13.19 11.21
N ASN A 49 -3.78 -12.15 10.39
CA ASN A 49 -3.10 -10.92 10.78
C ASN A 49 -3.77 -9.70 10.14
N PRO A 50 -5.03 -9.39 10.53
CA PRO A 50 -5.75 -8.29 9.94
C PRO A 50 -5.07 -6.96 10.30
N PRO A 51 -5.18 -5.94 9.43
CA PRO A 51 -4.82 -4.58 9.78
C PRO A 51 -5.38 -4.19 11.14
N ALA A 52 -4.52 -3.61 11.97
CA ALA A 52 -4.94 -3.12 13.26
C ALA A 52 -4.20 -1.86 13.63
N TYR A 53 -4.85 -1.05 14.47
CA TYR A 53 -4.22 0.10 15.10
C TYR A 53 -4.51 0.17 16.58
N LYS A 54 -3.54 0.71 17.30
CA LYS A 54 -3.62 0.87 18.75
C LYS A 54 -4.18 2.26 19.07
N LEU A 55 -5.24 2.25 19.86
CA LEU A 55 -5.94 3.40 20.41
C LEU A 55 -5.61 3.52 21.89
N ARG A 56 -5.44 4.77 22.38
CA ARG A 56 -5.32 5.13 23.80
C ARG A 56 -4.31 4.28 24.57
N TYR A 57 -3.13 4.83 24.80
CA TYR A 57 -2.15 4.20 25.69
C TYR A 57 -2.30 4.73 27.11
N VAL A 58 -2.42 3.81 28.06
CA VAL A 58 -2.24 4.10 29.49
C VAL A 58 -1.09 3.23 29.97
N THR A 59 -0.11 3.87 30.60
CA THR A 59 1.10 3.23 31.09
C THR A 59 1.10 3.34 32.59
N GLU A 60 1.23 2.20 33.28
CA GLU A 60 1.24 2.14 34.74
C GLU A 60 2.39 1.25 35.21
N PRO A 61 2.99 1.53 36.38
CA PRO A 61 3.91 0.59 37.02
C PRO A 61 3.27 -0.79 37.16
N THR A 62 4.04 -1.84 36.98
CA THR A 62 3.52 -3.20 37.20
C THR A 62 3.12 -3.38 38.67
N CYS A 63 2.15 -4.26 38.94
CA CYS A 63 1.85 -4.61 40.32
C CYS A 63 2.89 -5.62 40.86
N PHE A 64 3.04 -5.68 42.19
CA PHE A 64 4.05 -6.53 42.85
C PHE A 64 4.03 -8.00 42.39
N ALA A 65 2.87 -8.54 42.06
CA ALA A 65 2.73 -9.92 41.55
C ALA A 65 3.46 -10.19 40.22
N TYR A 66 3.85 -9.14 39.48
CA TYR A 66 4.59 -9.21 38.22
C TYR A 66 5.92 -8.44 38.27
N TRP A 67 6.40 -8.03 39.45
CA TRP A 67 7.61 -7.20 39.62
C TRP A 67 8.87 -7.83 39.00
N GLY A 68 8.96 -9.16 38.92
CA GLY A 68 10.06 -9.86 38.26
C GLY A 68 9.84 -10.21 36.79
N SER A 69 8.72 -9.80 36.18
CA SER A 69 8.36 -10.16 34.80
C SER A 69 8.31 -8.96 33.86
N CYS A 70 7.90 -7.79 34.34
CA CYS A 70 7.92 -6.54 33.59
C CYS A 70 7.90 -5.37 34.57
N ASP A 71 8.60 -4.28 34.30
CA ASP A 71 8.55 -3.10 35.19
C ASP A 71 7.28 -2.26 34.99
N THR A 72 6.76 -2.29 33.76
CA THR A 72 5.65 -1.45 33.32
C THR A 72 4.59 -2.30 32.63
N THR A 73 3.32 -2.03 32.94
CA THR A 73 2.18 -2.58 32.20
C THR A 73 1.61 -1.51 31.28
N TYR A 74 1.48 -1.86 29.99
CA TYR A 74 0.85 -1.00 28.99
C TYR A 74 -0.57 -1.49 28.71
N PHE A 75 -1.54 -0.61 28.89
CA PHE A 75 -2.94 -0.83 28.56
C PHE A 75 -3.29 -0.07 27.30
N HIS A 76 -3.97 -0.72 26.36
CA HIS A 76 -4.42 -0.05 25.15
C HIS A 76 -5.64 -0.72 24.52
N LEU A 77 -6.43 0.07 23.82
CA LEU A 77 -7.45 -0.46 22.94
C LEU A 77 -6.81 -0.75 21.58
N LYS A 78 -7.29 -1.78 20.89
CA LYS A 78 -6.84 -2.13 19.55
C LYS A 78 -8.04 -2.27 18.65
N ASN A 79 -8.10 -1.46 17.60
CA ASN A 79 -9.08 -1.60 16.54
C ASN A 79 -8.52 -2.51 15.48
N THR A 80 -9.20 -3.62 15.23
CA THR A 80 -8.81 -4.62 14.23
C THR A 80 -9.85 -4.64 13.13
N PHE A 81 -9.41 -4.56 11.88
CA PHE A 81 -10.29 -4.64 10.72
C PHE A 81 -10.94 -6.04 10.65
N VAL A 82 -12.24 -6.12 10.40
CA VAL A 82 -13.00 -7.39 10.38
C VAL A 82 -13.44 -7.74 8.97
N ASN A 83 -14.08 -6.79 8.28
CA ASN A 83 -14.58 -6.94 6.93
C ASN A 83 -14.72 -5.58 6.27
N GLY A 84 -14.67 -5.54 4.94
CA GLY A 84 -14.75 -4.30 4.18
C GLY A 84 -14.49 -4.51 2.70
N THR A 85 -14.47 -3.38 1.99
CA THR A 85 -14.19 -3.28 0.57
C THR A 85 -12.94 -2.46 0.35
N ALA A 86 -12.21 -2.72 -0.73
CA ALA A 86 -11.09 -1.89 -1.14
C ALA A 86 -11.45 -1.12 -2.41
N LYS A 87 -10.92 0.10 -2.50
CA LYS A 87 -10.91 0.91 -3.70
C LYS A 87 -9.47 1.25 -4.03
N ALA A 88 -9.04 0.90 -5.23
CA ALA A 88 -7.70 1.20 -5.68
C ALA A 88 -7.68 2.55 -6.42
N PHE A 89 -6.56 3.24 -6.31
CA PHE A 89 -6.29 4.46 -7.07
C PHE A 89 -4.79 4.59 -7.28
N TYR A 90 -4.38 5.49 -8.16
CA TYR A 90 -2.97 5.83 -8.32
C TYR A 90 -2.75 7.33 -8.10
N VAL A 91 -1.53 7.67 -7.73
CA VAL A 91 -1.04 9.04 -7.64
C VAL A 91 0.06 9.20 -8.68
N PRO A 92 -0.14 10.02 -9.73
CA PRO A 92 0.88 10.28 -10.73
C PRO A 92 1.92 11.28 -10.22
N TYR A 93 3.16 11.11 -10.64
CA TYR A 93 4.24 12.09 -10.53
C TYR A 93 4.88 12.28 -11.90
N THR A 94 4.89 13.51 -12.42
CA THR A 94 5.50 13.82 -13.72
C THR A 94 7.02 13.91 -13.57
N GLU A 95 7.74 12.97 -14.19
CA GLU A 95 9.20 12.94 -14.22
C GLU A 95 9.76 13.91 -15.27
N TYR A 96 9.08 13.98 -16.41
CA TYR A 96 9.52 14.75 -17.57
C TYR A 96 8.32 15.15 -18.42
N GLU A 97 8.32 16.39 -18.91
CA GLU A 97 7.28 16.94 -19.77
C GLU A 97 7.93 17.58 -20.99
N ASN A 98 7.32 17.38 -22.17
CA ASN A 98 7.77 17.99 -23.40
C ASN A 98 6.60 18.30 -24.34
N ALA A 99 6.53 19.56 -24.78
CA ALA A 99 5.61 20.00 -25.82
C ALA A 99 6.30 19.89 -27.19
N ASN A 100 5.94 18.88 -27.98
CA ASN A 100 6.54 18.71 -29.30
C ASN A 100 5.79 19.48 -30.38
N VAL A 101 6.21 20.74 -30.58
CA VAL A 101 5.69 21.65 -31.62
C VAL A 101 6.43 21.55 -32.95
N PHE A 102 7.45 20.69 -33.06
CA PHE A 102 8.28 20.55 -34.26
C PHE A 102 7.80 19.38 -35.11
N SER A 103 7.97 19.45 -36.43
CA SER A 103 7.44 18.46 -37.38
C SER A 103 7.96 17.03 -37.20
N GLU A 104 9.01 16.83 -36.40
CA GLU A 104 9.63 15.54 -36.14
C GLU A 104 9.28 15.02 -34.73
N LYS A 105 9.43 13.72 -34.50
CA LYS A 105 9.28 13.15 -33.16
C LYS A 105 10.39 13.65 -32.24
N SER A 106 10.05 13.95 -31.00
CA SER A 106 11.03 14.34 -29.98
C SER A 106 11.28 13.18 -29.01
N GLN A 107 12.54 12.82 -28.79
CA GLN A 107 12.91 11.77 -27.84
C GLN A 107 12.97 12.34 -26.42
N MET A 108 12.28 11.66 -25.50
CA MET A 108 12.28 11.94 -24.08
C MET A 108 13.08 10.85 -23.38
N THR A 109 13.89 11.22 -22.38
CA THR A 109 14.69 10.26 -21.61
C THR A 109 14.59 10.60 -20.14
N ILE A 110 14.28 9.59 -19.31
CA ILE A 110 14.35 9.71 -17.86
C ILE A 110 15.38 8.74 -17.29
N THR A 111 16.09 9.19 -16.27
CA THR A 111 17.07 8.39 -15.53
C THR A 111 16.61 8.04 -14.12
N GLN A 112 15.45 8.56 -13.71
CA GLN A 112 14.91 8.43 -12.37
C GLN A 112 13.39 8.29 -12.42
N SER A 113 12.85 7.57 -11.44
CA SER A 113 11.41 7.37 -11.23
C SER A 113 11.11 7.58 -9.75
N THR A 114 10.18 8.47 -9.45
CA THR A 114 9.80 8.94 -8.13
C THR A 114 8.41 8.45 -7.76
N ALA A 115 8.35 7.57 -6.77
CA ALA A 115 7.10 7.10 -6.20
C ALA A 115 6.58 8.07 -5.13
N ILE A 116 5.29 8.42 -5.18
CA ILE A 116 4.61 9.19 -4.12
C ILE A 116 3.89 8.23 -3.17
N VAL A 117 4.44 8.07 -1.98
CA VAL A 117 3.85 7.28 -0.91
C VAL A 117 3.05 8.21 0.00
N LEU A 118 1.73 8.21 -0.17
CA LEU A 118 0.81 8.79 0.81
C LEU A 118 0.90 7.99 2.11
N GLY A 119 1.16 8.70 3.22
CA GLY A 119 1.24 8.08 4.54
C GLY A 119 -0.07 7.38 4.91
N THR A 120 0.06 6.27 5.64
CA THR A 120 -1.08 5.51 6.13
C THR A 120 -1.91 6.38 7.08
N SER A 121 -3.23 6.24 7.06
CA SER A 121 -4.12 6.99 7.96
C SER A 121 -3.70 6.79 9.43
N LYS A 122 -3.84 7.86 10.24
CA LYS A 122 -3.31 7.95 11.62
C LYS A 122 -3.57 6.66 12.42
N GLY A 123 -2.48 6.00 12.80
CA GLY A 123 -2.49 4.85 13.71
C GLY A 123 -2.45 3.49 13.02
N TRP A 124 -2.83 3.39 11.75
CA TRP A 124 -2.81 2.12 11.04
C TRP A 124 -1.40 1.62 10.79
N ASN A 125 -1.16 0.38 11.19
CA ASN A 125 0.02 -0.39 10.85
C ASN A 125 -0.47 -1.47 9.88
N ALA A 126 -0.46 -1.15 8.60
CA ALA A 126 -0.93 -2.04 7.54
C ALA A 126 -0.07 -1.86 6.29
N ALA A 127 0.22 -2.96 5.62
CA ALA A 127 0.82 -2.94 4.30
C ALA A 127 0.00 -3.82 3.36
N ALA A 128 -0.27 -3.29 2.17
CA ALA A 128 -0.84 -4.06 1.09
C ALA A 128 0.31 -4.64 0.26
N LYS A 129 0.42 -5.96 0.23
CA LYS A 129 1.43 -6.65 -0.56
C LYS A 129 0.78 -7.23 -1.81
N TRP A 130 1.25 -6.79 -2.96
CA TRP A 130 0.90 -7.35 -4.25
C TRP A 130 1.89 -8.45 -4.60
N THR A 131 1.36 -9.64 -4.87
CA THR A 131 2.13 -10.77 -5.37
C THR A 131 1.51 -11.24 -6.69
N VAL A 132 2.29 -11.16 -7.77
CA VAL A 132 1.95 -11.80 -9.04
C VAL A 132 2.71 -13.12 -9.08
N SER A 133 1.99 -14.23 -9.17
CA SER A 133 2.57 -15.57 -9.27
C SER A 133 1.92 -16.30 -10.44
N GLY A 134 2.71 -16.84 -11.35
CA GLY A 134 2.19 -17.61 -12.50
C GLY A 134 3.19 -17.74 -13.62
N ASP A 135 3.08 -18.82 -14.39
CA ASP A 135 3.79 -19.00 -15.65
C ASP A 135 3.04 -18.30 -16.80
N ALA A 136 3.61 -18.33 -18.01
CA ALA A 136 3.08 -17.68 -19.21
C ALA A 136 1.64 -18.11 -19.60
N ARG A 137 1.02 -19.08 -18.89
CA ARG A 137 -0.33 -19.59 -19.17
C ARG A 137 -1.36 -19.28 -18.08
N GLY A 138 -0.99 -18.59 -16.99
CA GLY A 138 -1.95 -18.21 -15.97
C GLY A 138 -1.34 -17.40 -14.83
N GLN A 139 -1.29 -16.08 -14.99
CA GLN A 139 -0.94 -15.17 -13.90
C GLN A 139 -2.05 -15.17 -12.82
N LYS A 140 -1.70 -15.59 -11.60
CA LYS A 140 -2.51 -15.40 -10.40
C LYS A 140 -1.95 -14.20 -9.64
N ALA A 141 -2.67 -13.10 -9.69
CA ALA A 141 -2.43 -11.98 -8.80
C ALA A 141 -3.14 -12.22 -7.46
N ALA A 142 -2.45 -11.89 -6.36
CA ALA A 142 -3.02 -11.87 -5.03
C ALA A 142 -2.59 -10.58 -4.33
N LEU A 143 -3.57 -9.82 -3.86
CA LEU A 143 -3.35 -8.69 -2.97
C LEU A 143 -3.71 -9.10 -1.56
N GLU A 144 -2.69 -9.19 -0.71
CA GLU A 144 -2.88 -9.49 0.70
C GLU A 144 -2.60 -8.24 1.52
N VAL A 145 -3.58 -7.84 2.33
CA VAL A 145 -3.38 -6.78 3.32
C VAL A 145 -3.23 -7.39 4.70
N SER A 146 -2.07 -7.17 5.31
CA SER A 146 -1.75 -7.62 6.66
C SER A 146 -1.17 -6.50 7.52
N GLY A 147 -1.24 -6.66 8.84
CA GLY A 147 -0.57 -5.74 9.77
C GLY A 147 0.93 -6.03 9.86
N GLY A 148 1.83 -5.07 9.67
CA GLY A 148 3.25 -5.44 9.57
C GLY A 148 4.37 -4.40 9.42
N TYR A 149 4.14 -3.09 9.49
CA TYR A 149 5.20 -2.08 9.49
C TYR A 149 5.00 -0.99 10.54
N SER A 150 6.04 -0.76 11.36
CA SER A 150 6.01 0.15 12.52
C SER A 150 5.32 1.48 12.19
N SER A 151 4.34 1.83 13.02
CA SER A 151 3.60 3.09 12.95
C SER A 151 4.55 4.28 12.85
N THR A 152 4.06 5.37 12.25
CA THR A 152 4.52 6.77 12.37
C THR A 152 5.12 7.41 11.13
N THR A 153 4.34 7.53 10.06
CA THR A 153 4.43 8.78 9.29
C THR A 153 3.10 9.12 8.66
N THR A 154 2.39 10.06 9.29
CA THR A 154 1.33 10.81 8.62
C THR A 154 1.98 11.89 7.80
N GLY A 155 2.47 11.50 6.64
CA GLY A 155 3.17 12.39 5.73
C GLY A 155 3.29 11.73 4.37
N THR A 156 3.36 12.54 3.33
CA THR A 156 3.76 12.09 2.01
C THR A 156 5.27 11.87 2.03
N THR A 157 5.72 10.69 1.63
CA THR A 157 7.14 10.38 1.43
C THR A 157 7.35 10.10 -0.04
N THR A 158 8.48 10.55 -0.59
CA THR A 158 8.89 10.24 -1.95
C THR A 158 10.00 9.21 -1.93
N THR A 159 9.97 8.27 -2.86
CA THR A 159 11.05 7.28 -3.04
C THR A 159 11.48 7.31 -4.49
N THR A 160 12.71 7.72 -4.74
CA THR A 160 13.27 7.81 -6.10
C THR A 160 14.19 6.63 -6.36
N LYS A 161 13.98 5.95 -7.49
CA LYS A 161 14.83 4.86 -7.99
C LYS A 161 15.46 5.26 -9.32
N THR A 162 16.66 4.78 -9.59
CA THR A 162 17.29 4.92 -10.90
C THR A 162 16.60 3.98 -11.89
N VAL A 163 16.18 4.54 -13.02
CA VAL A 163 15.64 3.81 -14.18
C VAL A 163 16.35 4.34 -15.42
N SER A 164 16.18 3.71 -16.57
CA SER A 164 16.66 4.29 -17.82
C SER A 164 15.66 3.93 -18.90
N THR A 165 14.79 4.89 -19.22
CA THR A 165 13.72 4.66 -20.18
C THR A 165 13.63 5.82 -21.16
N HIS A 166 13.33 5.47 -22.40
CA HIS A 166 13.16 6.41 -23.49
C HIS A 166 11.71 6.32 -23.99
N ALA A 167 11.17 7.47 -24.38
CA ALA A 167 9.86 7.56 -24.99
C ALA A 167 9.89 8.54 -26.16
N GLU A 168 9.00 8.38 -27.13
CA GLU A 168 8.88 9.29 -28.26
C GLU A 168 7.62 10.14 -28.14
N CYS A 169 7.77 11.47 -28.14
CA CYS A 169 6.65 12.39 -28.23
C CYS A 169 6.36 12.73 -29.69
N ARG A 170 5.13 12.45 -30.15
CA ARG A 170 4.69 12.74 -31.52
C ARG A 170 4.53 14.25 -31.72
N TYR A 171 4.69 14.70 -32.96
CA TYR A 171 4.42 16.09 -33.34
C TYR A 171 2.97 16.48 -33.02
N GLY A 172 2.79 17.68 -32.48
CA GLY A 172 1.49 18.24 -32.13
C GLY A 172 0.93 17.69 -30.81
N TYR A 173 1.78 17.11 -29.96
CA TYR A 173 1.41 16.59 -28.64
C TYR A 173 2.26 17.21 -27.52
N ILE A 174 1.66 17.35 -26.35
CA ILE A 174 2.34 17.50 -25.07
C ILE A 174 2.40 16.12 -24.44
N CYS A 175 3.61 15.65 -24.17
CA CYS A 175 3.86 14.34 -23.59
C CYS A 175 4.48 14.48 -22.21
N GLU A 176 4.01 13.66 -21.28
CA GLU A 176 4.48 13.56 -19.91
C GLU A 176 4.91 12.12 -19.64
N ILE A 177 6.14 11.90 -19.18
CA ILE A 177 6.50 10.62 -18.57
C ILE A 177 6.14 10.73 -17.08
N GLN A 178 5.22 9.87 -16.64
CA GLN A 178 4.73 9.85 -15.28
C GLN A 178 5.10 8.54 -14.57
N THR A 179 5.47 8.62 -13.30
CA THR A 179 5.48 7.49 -12.38
C THR A 179 4.13 7.42 -11.67
N TRP A 180 3.36 6.37 -11.91
CA TRP A 180 2.11 6.11 -11.21
C TRP A 180 2.38 5.25 -9.99
N THR A 181 2.02 5.74 -8.80
CA THR A 181 2.12 4.98 -7.55
C THR A 181 0.74 4.51 -7.11
N PHE A 182 0.55 3.21 -6.95
CA PHE A 182 -0.76 2.66 -6.60
C PHE A 182 -1.01 2.61 -5.09
N HIS A 183 -2.23 2.94 -4.72
CA HIS A 183 -2.74 2.99 -3.36
C HIS A 183 -4.06 2.24 -3.28
N VAL A 184 -4.40 1.82 -2.06
CA VAL A 184 -5.69 1.22 -1.76
C VAL A 184 -6.31 1.95 -0.57
N LEU A 185 -7.58 2.33 -0.71
CA LEU A 185 -8.45 2.79 0.34
C LEU A 185 -9.36 1.64 0.75
N ILE A 186 -9.24 1.21 2.01
CA ILE A 186 -10.05 0.15 2.58
C ILE A 186 -11.10 0.78 3.48
N ASP A 187 -12.37 0.54 3.17
CA ASP A 187 -13.51 0.97 3.97
C ASP A 187 -14.25 -0.25 4.51
N GLY A 188 -14.60 -0.23 5.80
CA GLY A 188 -15.29 -1.37 6.39
C GLY A 188 -15.56 -1.22 7.88
N MET A 189 -15.59 -2.35 8.58
CA MET A 189 -15.91 -2.41 9.99
C MET A 189 -14.73 -2.91 10.81
N CYS A 190 -14.48 -2.21 11.92
CA CYS A 190 -13.46 -2.54 12.90
C CYS A 190 -14.08 -3.05 14.19
N LYS A 191 -13.40 -3.99 14.84
CA LYS A 191 -13.69 -4.42 16.20
C LYS A 191 -12.64 -3.88 17.15
N THR A 192 -13.07 -3.09 18.13
CA THR A 192 -12.22 -2.64 19.23
C THR A 192 -12.07 -3.76 20.25
N ARG A 193 -10.86 -4.00 20.78
CA ARG A 193 -10.69 -4.86 21.96
C ARG A 193 -9.64 -4.28 22.90
N PRO A 194 -9.80 -4.47 24.21
CA PRO A 194 -8.78 -4.09 25.18
C PRO A 194 -7.64 -5.11 25.19
N TYR A 195 -6.42 -4.60 25.18
CA TYR A 195 -5.19 -5.37 25.28
C TYR A 195 -4.34 -4.83 26.42
N LEU A 196 -3.56 -5.72 27.02
CA LEU A 196 -2.52 -5.39 27.97
C LEU A 196 -1.20 -5.97 27.49
N ASN A 197 -0.10 -5.27 27.74
CA ASN A 197 1.25 -5.74 27.45
C ASN A 197 2.11 -5.60 28.72
N CYS A 198 2.59 -6.74 29.20
CA CYS A 198 3.58 -6.88 30.27
C CYS A 198 4.53 -8.00 29.79
N GLY A 199 5.49 -7.63 28.94
CA GLY A 199 6.39 -8.54 28.20
C GLY A 199 5.77 -9.19 26.96
N SER A 200 4.44 -9.35 26.90
CA SER A 200 3.72 -9.81 25.71
C SER A 200 2.31 -9.22 25.65
N GLU A 201 1.87 -8.83 24.45
CA GLU A 201 0.52 -8.31 24.19
C GLU A 201 -0.51 -9.43 24.28
N LYS A 202 -1.56 -9.22 25.08
CA LYS A 202 -2.62 -10.20 25.33
C LYS A 202 -3.98 -9.51 25.37
N ASP A 203 -5.00 -10.19 24.82
CA ASP A 203 -6.40 -9.78 24.91
C ASP A 203 -6.81 -9.79 26.39
N ALA A 204 -7.13 -8.61 26.93
CA ALA A 204 -7.40 -8.43 28.34
C ALA A 204 -8.68 -9.18 28.74
N CYS A 205 -9.69 -9.25 27.87
CA CYS A 205 -10.96 -9.89 28.18
C CYS A 205 -10.87 -11.41 28.23
N LYS A 206 -9.94 -12.02 27.47
CA LYS A 206 -9.72 -13.47 27.49
C LYS A 206 -9.01 -13.99 28.74
N ARG A 207 -8.48 -13.11 29.60
CA ARG A 207 -7.67 -13.50 30.77
C ARG A 207 -8.29 -13.11 32.11
N ARG A 208 -9.59 -12.83 32.16
CA ARG A 208 -10.28 -12.30 33.34
C ARG A 208 -10.03 -13.13 34.61
N ASP A 209 -9.96 -14.45 34.46
CA ASP A 209 -9.73 -15.46 35.51
C ASP A 209 -8.29 -15.46 36.08
N ARG A 210 -7.30 -14.95 35.33
CA ARG A 210 -5.87 -15.03 35.69
C ARG A 210 -5.29 -13.72 36.22
N ILE A 211 -6.13 -12.73 36.51
CA ILE A 211 -5.71 -11.37 36.84
C ILE A 211 -5.58 -11.20 38.35
N ARG A 212 -4.34 -10.98 38.82
CA ARG A 212 -4.01 -10.78 40.23
C ARG A 212 -3.92 -9.30 40.63
N CYS A 213 -3.70 -8.39 39.67
CA CYS A 213 -3.54 -6.97 39.95
C CYS A 213 -4.89 -6.24 39.97
N LYS A 214 -5.09 -5.35 40.96
CA LYS A 214 -6.26 -4.45 41.01
C LYS A 214 -6.37 -3.59 39.75
N GLN A 215 -5.26 -3.02 39.28
CA GLN A 215 -5.25 -2.13 38.10
C GLN A 215 -5.71 -2.84 36.81
N GLN A 216 -5.20 -4.05 36.56
CA GLN A 216 -5.59 -4.87 35.42
C GLN A 216 -7.06 -5.28 35.50
N ARG A 217 -7.55 -5.60 36.72
CA ARG A 217 -8.96 -5.92 36.96
C ARG A 217 -9.85 -4.71 36.68
N THR A 218 -9.50 -3.53 37.18
CA THR A 218 -10.22 -2.28 36.89
C THR A 218 -10.27 -1.99 35.39
N TYR A 219 -9.16 -2.19 34.68
CA TYR A 219 -9.11 -2.04 33.23
C TYR A 219 -10.05 -3.03 32.51
N ILE A 220 -9.99 -4.31 32.87
CA ILE A 220 -10.88 -5.34 32.32
C ILE A 220 -12.34 -5.02 32.64
N ASP A 221 -12.67 -4.69 33.88
CA ASP A 221 -14.06 -4.42 34.24
C ASP A 221 -14.63 -3.22 33.49
N LYS A 222 -13.79 -2.21 33.25
CA LYS A 222 -14.13 -1.03 32.45
C LYS A 222 -14.35 -1.36 30.97
N PHE A 223 -13.55 -2.22 30.36
CA PHE A 223 -13.55 -2.42 28.91
C PHE A 223 -14.09 -3.77 28.42
N CYS A 224 -14.32 -4.74 29.30
CA CYS A 224 -14.80 -6.08 28.92
C CYS A 224 -16.27 -6.33 29.31
N ASN A 225 -16.79 -5.65 30.33
CA ASN A 225 -18.20 -5.78 30.72
C ASN A 225 -19.15 -4.92 29.86
N HIS A 226 -18.61 -4.02 29.05
CA HIS A 226 -19.41 -3.20 28.14
C HIS A 226 -19.52 -3.86 26.76
N HIS A 227 -20.73 -4.32 26.40
CA HIS A 227 -21.07 -4.76 25.05
C HIS A 227 -20.64 -3.76 23.96
N ARG A 228 -20.57 -2.46 24.30
CA ARG A 228 -20.16 -1.37 23.41
C ARG A 228 -18.77 -1.55 22.79
N LEU A 229 -17.86 -2.28 23.43
CA LEU A 229 -16.51 -2.49 22.86
C LEU A 229 -16.48 -3.69 21.92
N SER A 230 -17.47 -4.56 21.98
CA SER A 230 -17.69 -5.57 20.93
C SER A 230 -18.47 -5.02 19.73
N THR A 231 -18.96 -3.78 19.80
CA THR A 231 -19.66 -3.14 18.69
C THR A 231 -18.68 -2.88 17.55
N MET A 232 -19.05 -3.40 16.38
CA MET A 232 -18.33 -3.10 15.15
C MET A 232 -18.55 -1.63 14.80
N THR A 233 -17.47 -0.89 14.54
CA THR A 233 -17.52 0.52 14.18
C THR A 233 -16.98 0.73 12.76
N PRO A 234 -17.59 1.61 11.95
CA PRO A 234 -17.03 1.94 10.65
C PRO A 234 -15.60 2.47 10.78
N CYS A 235 -14.72 2.04 9.90
CA CYS A 235 -13.33 2.48 9.87
C CYS A 235 -12.78 2.45 8.45
N SER A 236 -11.78 3.29 8.22
CA SER A 236 -11.13 3.44 6.91
C SER A 236 -9.61 3.50 7.06
N ALA A 237 -8.91 2.89 6.11
CA ALA A 237 -7.46 2.87 6.03
C ALA A 237 -6.99 3.09 4.59
N SER A 238 -6.06 4.02 4.37
CA SER A 238 -5.38 4.18 3.09
C SER A 238 -3.95 3.66 3.22
N MET A 239 -3.44 2.97 2.20
CA MET A 239 -2.07 2.48 2.15
C MET A 239 -1.55 2.34 0.73
N VAL A 240 -0.24 2.48 0.58
CA VAL A 240 0.45 2.19 -0.67
C VAL A 240 0.48 0.69 -0.92
N VAL A 241 0.25 0.29 -2.17
CA VAL A 241 0.46 -1.09 -2.62
C VAL A 241 1.95 -1.30 -2.78
N ARG A 242 2.48 -2.39 -2.23
CA ARG A 242 3.90 -2.72 -2.28
C ARG A 242 4.15 -3.98 -3.10
N ASN A 243 5.27 -4.04 -3.81
CA ASN A 243 5.71 -5.22 -4.54
C ASN A 243 6.25 -6.30 -3.58
N ALA A 244 6.73 -7.42 -4.14
CA ALA A 244 7.28 -8.52 -3.36
C ALA A 244 8.54 -8.15 -2.54
N ALA A 245 9.32 -7.16 -3.00
CA ALA A 245 10.49 -6.63 -2.31
C ALA A 245 10.14 -5.62 -1.19
N GLY A 246 8.85 -5.26 -1.06
CA GLY A 246 8.38 -4.29 -0.07
C GLY A 246 8.51 -2.84 -0.53
N GLU A 247 8.88 -2.57 -1.78
CA GLU A 247 8.91 -1.22 -2.36
C GLU A 247 7.53 -0.81 -2.86
N PRO A 248 7.22 0.49 -2.99
CA PRO A 248 5.99 0.96 -3.62
C PRO A 248 5.79 0.33 -5.01
N PHE A 249 4.60 -0.18 -5.28
CA PHE A 249 4.21 -0.67 -6.59
C PHE A 249 3.99 0.52 -7.51
N THR A 250 4.89 0.68 -8.48
CA THR A 250 4.83 1.75 -9.47
C THR A 250 4.88 1.24 -10.90
N THR A 251 4.27 2.00 -11.81
CA THR A 251 4.44 1.82 -13.26
C THR A 251 4.82 3.16 -13.89
N LEU A 252 5.66 3.13 -14.92
CA LEU A 252 5.92 4.30 -15.75
C LEU A 252 4.89 4.35 -16.87
N ALA A 253 4.39 5.54 -17.16
CA ALA A 253 3.41 5.80 -18.18
C ALA A 253 3.80 7.04 -18.98
N LEU A 254 3.84 6.94 -20.30
CA LEU A 254 3.88 8.09 -21.20
C LEU A 254 2.44 8.56 -21.41
N VAL A 255 2.11 9.77 -21.00
CA VAL A 255 0.81 10.41 -21.20
C VAL A 255 0.93 11.47 -22.27
N SER A 256 0.17 11.33 -23.35
CA SER A 256 0.21 12.28 -24.49
C SER A 256 -1.14 12.94 -24.67
N SER A 257 -1.14 14.27 -24.79
CA SER A 257 -2.32 15.08 -25.09
C SER A 257 -2.08 15.95 -26.32
N ARG A 258 -3.10 16.13 -27.16
CA ARG A 258 -2.97 16.92 -28.39
C ARG A 258 -2.88 18.42 -28.09
N ILE A 259 -2.05 19.13 -28.83
CA ILE A 259 -1.97 20.59 -28.82
C ILE A 259 -3.02 21.12 -29.80
N ASN A 260 -3.91 22.00 -29.34
CA ASN A 260 -4.88 22.67 -30.22
C ASN A 260 -4.19 23.75 -31.08
N SER A 261 -4.89 24.24 -32.10
CA SER A 261 -4.43 25.33 -32.98
C SER A 261 -3.95 26.58 -32.23
N ASP A 262 -4.46 26.79 -31.02
CA ASP A 262 -4.17 27.95 -30.18
C ASP A 262 -2.91 27.75 -29.32
N GLY A 263 -2.18 26.64 -29.50
CA GLY A 263 -1.01 26.28 -28.69
C GLY A 263 -1.35 25.81 -27.27
N ILE A 264 -2.64 25.67 -26.96
CA ILE A 264 -3.13 25.25 -25.64
C ILE A 264 -3.37 23.73 -25.67
N PRO A 265 -2.93 22.97 -24.66
CA PRO A 265 -3.29 21.57 -24.51
C PRO A 265 -4.81 21.39 -24.55
N ALA A 266 -5.31 20.45 -25.35
CA ALA A 266 -6.75 20.16 -25.45
C ALA A 266 -7.37 19.70 -24.11
N THR A 267 -6.55 19.35 -23.13
CA THR A 267 -6.89 18.76 -21.84
C THR A 267 -7.40 19.75 -20.78
N ALA A 268 -7.56 21.04 -21.08
CA ALA A 268 -8.12 21.99 -20.11
C ALA A 268 -9.62 21.79 -19.83
N LYS A 269 -10.37 21.08 -20.68
CA LYS A 269 -11.72 20.60 -20.35
C LYS A 269 -11.63 19.17 -19.84
N ARG A 270 -11.63 19.05 -18.51
CA ARG A 270 -11.51 17.82 -17.69
C ARG A 270 -12.56 16.72 -17.98
N ASP A 271 -13.47 16.93 -18.93
CA ASP A 271 -14.62 16.07 -19.18
C ASP A 271 -14.44 15.14 -20.40
N ASN A 272 -13.43 15.35 -21.26
CA ASN A 272 -13.18 14.50 -22.43
C ASN A 272 -11.85 13.74 -22.30
N LEU A 273 -11.92 12.59 -21.64
CA LEU A 273 -10.78 11.67 -21.44
C LEU A 273 -10.33 10.96 -22.75
N GLU A 274 -11.08 11.12 -23.85
CA GLU A 274 -10.88 10.41 -25.12
C GLU A 274 -9.64 10.88 -25.91
N ASP A 275 -9.09 12.05 -25.60
CA ASP A 275 -7.91 12.61 -26.28
C ASP A 275 -6.56 12.26 -25.60
N LEU A 276 -6.58 11.48 -24.51
CA LEU A 276 -5.39 11.11 -23.75
C LEU A 276 -4.85 9.74 -24.19
N ILE A 277 -3.73 9.72 -24.90
CA ILE A 277 -3.05 8.46 -25.27
C ILE A 277 -2.05 8.10 -24.18
N VAL A 278 -2.02 6.83 -23.75
CA VAL A 278 -1.01 6.36 -22.80
C VAL A 278 -0.31 5.09 -23.24
N GLU A 279 0.98 5.05 -22.95
CA GLU A 279 1.84 3.90 -23.17
C GLU A 279 2.57 3.55 -21.87
N ILE A 280 2.55 2.28 -21.47
CA ILE A 280 3.35 1.82 -20.33
C ILE A 280 4.78 1.63 -20.78
N LEU A 281 5.69 2.25 -20.02
CA LEU A 281 7.11 2.17 -20.27
C LEU A 281 7.68 1.07 -19.36
N ASN A 282 8.37 0.09 -19.95
CA ASN A 282 9.05 -0.99 -19.23
C ASN A 282 10.49 -0.64 -18.89
#